data_AF-X0S995-F1
#
_entry.id   AF-X0S995-F1
#
_cell.length_a   1.000
_cell.length_b   1.000
_cell.length_c   1.000
_cell.angle_alpha   90.00
_cell.angle_beta   90.00
_cell.angle_gamma   90.00
#
_symmetry.space_group_name_H-M   'P 1'
#
loop_
_entity.id
_entity.type
_entity.pdbx_description
1 polymer ?
#
loop_
_entity_poly.entity_id
_entity_poly.type
_entity_poly.pdbx_seq_one_letter_code
_entity_poly.pdbx_strand_id
1 'polypeptide(L)'
;MDVGGGDADYLTSDVQTGGGYLTNPVVVTLEAKFKNPEPLLPGTSYKTSVMIDRYTVTYTSPEGDPVPAAFESRLAVVCEVDASVDVEIVAVRAEAKTDPPLNALIGTLNVIWAVAEIRFIGHDLAGNGVEATGYITLYFADWADP
;
A
#
# COMPACT_ATOMS: atom_id res chain seq x y z
N MET A 1 10.37 24.31 -12.06
CA MET A 1 10.64 22.87 -12.06
C MET A 1 10.91 22.51 -10.63
N ASP A 2 9.97 21.82 -10.01
CA ASP A 2 10.15 21.25 -8.69
C ASP A 2 11.04 20.00 -8.84
N VAL A 3 12.10 19.93 -8.07
CA VAL A 3 13.07 18.81 -8.05
C VAL A 3 12.45 17.61 -7.32
N GLY A 4 11.28 17.77 -6.68
CA GLY A 4 10.58 16.75 -5.91
C GLY A 4 9.67 15.79 -6.69
N GLY A 5 9.66 15.81 -8.03
CA GLY A 5 8.91 14.84 -8.83
C GLY A 5 7.42 14.79 -8.51
N GLY A 6 6.67 15.82 -8.91
CA GLY A 6 5.21 15.86 -8.74
C GLY A 6 4.48 14.71 -9.42
N ASP A 7 3.49 14.16 -8.71
CA ASP A 7 2.46 13.19 -9.11
C ASP A 7 2.90 12.10 -10.11
N ALA A 8 3.91 11.33 -9.72
CA ALA A 8 4.22 10.07 -10.38
C ALA A 8 3.26 8.97 -9.92
N ASP A 9 2.77 8.13 -10.84
CA ASP A 9 1.99 6.91 -10.55
C ASP A 9 2.87 5.74 -10.06
N TYR A 10 3.97 6.08 -9.39
CA TYR A 10 4.93 5.13 -8.84
C TYR A 10 5.56 5.69 -7.56
N LEU A 11 6.07 4.80 -6.73
CA LEU A 11 6.83 5.13 -5.55
C LEU A 11 8.32 4.77 -5.77
N THR A 12 9.19 5.77 -5.64
CA THR A 12 10.64 5.56 -5.56
C THR A 12 11.01 5.24 -4.12
N SER A 13 11.49 4.02 -3.89
CA SER A 13 11.98 3.59 -2.58
C SER A 13 13.50 3.55 -2.61
N ASP A 14 14.12 4.51 -1.94
CA ASP A 14 15.55 4.52 -1.71
C ASP A 14 15.96 3.38 -0.77
N VAL A 15 17.02 2.65 -1.09
CA VAL A 15 17.48 1.53 -0.25
C VAL A 15 18.28 2.01 0.96
N GLN A 16 18.85 3.21 0.91
CA GLN A 16 19.55 3.82 2.04
C GLN A 16 19.48 5.34 1.94
N THR A 17 18.95 5.99 2.98
CA THR A 17 18.86 7.46 3.00
C THR A 17 19.69 8.02 4.16
N GLY A 18 20.70 8.84 3.89
CA GLY A 18 21.56 9.45 4.90
C GLY A 18 22.25 8.43 5.82
N GLY A 19 22.56 7.26 5.29
CA GLY A 19 23.15 6.14 6.03
C GLY A 19 22.14 5.26 6.82
N GLY A 20 20.84 5.60 6.80
CA GLY A 20 19.78 4.87 7.50
C GLY A 20 18.78 4.17 6.58
N TYR A 21 17.88 3.38 7.17
CA TYR A 21 16.79 2.70 6.47
C TYR A 21 15.45 3.30 6.87
N LEU A 22 14.74 3.90 5.92
CA LEU A 22 13.44 4.51 6.15
C LEU A 22 12.30 3.64 5.61
N THR A 23 11.12 3.70 6.22
CA THR A 23 9.90 3.15 5.64
C THR A 23 9.39 4.05 4.52
N ASN A 24 8.75 3.48 3.50
CA ASN A 24 8.04 4.27 2.49
C ASN A 24 6.53 4.10 2.71
N PRO A 25 5.86 5.09 3.32
CA PRO A 25 4.40 5.11 3.44
C PRO A 25 3.73 5.55 2.14
N VAL A 26 2.47 5.16 1.98
CA VAL A 26 1.56 5.60 0.91
C VAL A 26 0.20 5.92 1.51
N VAL A 27 -0.50 6.88 0.93
CA VAL A 27 -1.90 7.18 1.28
C VAL A 27 -2.81 6.39 0.37
N VAL A 28 -3.77 5.68 0.95
CA VAL A 28 -4.82 4.96 0.23
C VAL A 28 -6.18 5.54 0.58
N THR A 29 -7.05 5.68 -0.41
CA THR A 29 -8.45 6.05 -0.20
C THR A 29 -9.30 4.80 -0.31
N LEU A 30 -10.04 4.48 0.76
CA LEU A 30 -10.95 3.35 0.81
C LEU A 30 -12.39 3.86 0.71
N GLU A 31 -13.19 3.27 -0.17
CA GLU A 31 -14.62 3.59 -0.34
C GLU A 31 -15.45 2.32 -0.16
N ALA A 32 -16.45 2.35 0.72
CA ALA A 32 -17.36 1.23 0.92
C ALA A 32 -18.69 1.47 0.19
N LYS A 33 -19.13 0.50 -0.61
CA LYS A 33 -20.40 0.53 -1.34
C LYS A 33 -21.18 -0.77 -1.21
N PHE A 34 -22.50 -0.68 -1.30
CA PHE A 34 -23.34 -1.87 -1.42
C PHE A 34 -23.09 -2.59 -2.74
N LYS A 35 -23.03 -3.93 -2.70
CA LYS A 35 -22.89 -4.77 -3.92
C LYS A 35 -24.05 -4.56 -4.89
N ASN A 36 -25.26 -4.36 -4.36
CA ASN A 36 -26.45 -4.00 -5.12
C ASN A 36 -27.03 -2.70 -4.55
N PRO A 37 -26.69 -1.53 -5.12
CA PRO A 37 -27.23 -0.26 -4.66
C PRO A 37 -28.69 -0.17 -5.09
N GLU A 38 -29.62 -0.52 -4.21
CA GLU A 38 -31.02 -0.14 -4.41
C GLU A 38 -31.18 1.36 -4.13
N PRO A 39 -32.05 2.08 -4.85
CA PRO A 39 -32.35 3.47 -4.53
C PRO A 39 -32.84 3.53 -3.08
N LEU A 40 -32.05 4.15 -2.22
CA LEU A 40 -32.31 4.25 -0.79
C LEU A 40 -33.68 4.91 -0.59
N LEU A 41 -34.69 4.12 -0.24
CA LEU A 41 -35.89 4.66 0.39
C LEU A 41 -35.41 5.31 1.70
N PRO A 42 -35.73 6.59 1.97
CA PRO A 42 -35.25 7.26 3.17
C PRO A 42 -35.63 6.45 4.42
N GLY A 43 -34.63 5.85 5.09
CA GLY A 43 -34.84 4.98 6.25
C GLY A 43 -33.98 3.70 6.31
N THR A 44 -33.23 3.34 5.26
CA THR A 44 -32.24 2.26 5.36
C THR A 44 -31.09 2.69 6.28
N SER A 45 -30.89 1.90 7.34
CA SER A 45 -30.05 2.24 8.48
C SER A 45 -28.58 2.46 8.09
N TYR A 46 -27.98 3.56 8.57
CA TYR A 46 -26.55 3.89 8.69
C TYR A 46 -25.68 2.84 9.43
N LYS A 47 -26.17 1.61 9.60
CA LYS A 47 -25.57 0.55 10.43
C LYS A 47 -24.77 -0.46 9.62
N THR A 48 -24.32 -0.08 8.43
CA THR A 48 -23.42 -0.91 7.62
C THR A 48 -22.13 -0.14 7.45
N SER A 49 -21.19 -0.37 8.35
CA SER A 49 -19.80 0.05 8.21
C SER A 49 -18.95 -1.19 7.97
N VAL A 50 -17.82 -0.99 7.33
CA VAL A 50 -16.79 -2.00 7.14
C VAL A 50 -15.64 -1.70 8.10
N MET A 51 -15.24 -2.70 8.88
CA MET A 51 -14.02 -2.68 9.66
C MET A 51 -12.91 -3.34 8.83
N ILE A 52 -11.82 -2.61 8.58
CA ILE A 52 -10.60 -3.14 7.96
C ILE A 52 -9.63 -3.53 9.08
N ASP A 53 -9.27 -4.82 9.11
CA ASP A 53 -8.50 -5.43 10.21
C ASP A 53 -7.00 -5.52 9.91
N ARG A 54 -6.65 -5.65 8.63
CA ARG A 54 -5.27 -5.84 8.19
C ARG A 54 -5.11 -5.60 6.70
N TYR A 55 -3.87 -5.44 6.29
CA TYR A 55 -3.48 -5.46 4.90
C TYR A 55 -2.24 -6.32 4.68
N THR A 56 -2.12 -6.90 3.49
CA THR A 56 -0.92 -7.61 3.03
C THR A 56 -0.32 -6.87 1.85
N VAL A 57 1.01 -6.79 1.79
CA VAL A 57 1.76 -6.27 0.64
C VAL A 57 2.56 -7.41 0.05
N THR A 58 2.32 -7.69 -1.23
CA THR A 58 3.05 -8.69 -2.02
C THR A 58 3.70 -8.01 -3.20
N TYR A 59 4.98 -8.30 -3.46
CA TYR A 59 5.71 -7.72 -4.58
C TYR A 59 5.83 -8.73 -5.72
N THR A 60 5.78 -8.25 -6.95
CA THR A 60 6.11 -9.05 -8.15
C THR A 60 6.89 -8.20 -9.12
N SER A 61 8.03 -8.72 -9.62
CA SER A 61 8.75 -8.07 -10.71
C SER A 61 8.19 -8.56 -12.05
N PRO A 62 7.76 -7.66 -12.94
CA PRO A 62 7.38 -8.05 -14.30
C PRO A 62 8.56 -8.56 -15.15
N GLU A 63 9.80 -8.25 -14.75
CA GLU A 63 11.03 -8.73 -15.39
C GLU A 63 11.54 -10.06 -14.79
N GLY A 64 10.92 -10.51 -13.70
CA GLY A 64 11.30 -11.73 -12.98
C GLY A 64 12.47 -11.54 -12.02
N ASP A 65 12.88 -10.29 -11.75
CA ASP A 65 13.90 -9.99 -10.76
C ASP A 65 13.46 -10.42 -9.36
N PRO A 66 14.40 -10.81 -8.49
CA PRO A 66 14.11 -10.98 -7.08
C PRO A 66 13.52 -9.70 -6.50
N VAL A 67 12.48 -9.85 -5.68
CA VAL A 67 11.79 -8.76 -4.99
C VAL A 67 11.82 -8.98 -3.47
N PRO A 68 11.53 -7.96 -2.66
CA PRO A 68 11.45 -8.13 -1.21
C PRO A 68 10.40 -9.17 -0.79
N ALA A 69 10.55 -9.68 0.43
CA ALA A 69 9.55 -10.57 1.01
C ALA A 69 8.23 -9.83 1.25
N ALA A 70 7.12 -10.51 0.97
CA ALA A 70 5.78 -10.04 1.31
C ALA A 70 5.61 -9.88 2.83
N PHE A 71 4.70 -9.01 3.25
CA PHE A 71 4.39 -8.84 4.66
C PHE A 71 2.91 -8.55 4.92
N GLU A 72 2.51 -8.76 6.16
CA GLU A 72 1.20 -8.40 6.69
C GLU A 72 1.36 -7.35 7.79
N SER A 73 0.43 -6.41 7.86
CA SER A 73 0.32 -5.45 8.95
C SER A 73 -1.13 -5.32 9.41
N ARG A 74 -1.31 -5.07 10.70
CA ARG A 74 -2.63 -4.83 11.28
C ARG A 74 -3.07 -3.40 11.04
N LEU A 75 -4.36 -3.24 10.77
CA LEU A 75 -5.02 -1.97 10.57
C LEU A 75 -6.32 -1.97 11.37
N ALA A 76 -6.78 -0.80 11.81
CA ALA A 76 -8.06 -0.67 12.50
C ALA A 76 -8.77 0.57 11.98
N VAL A 77 -9.40 0.43 10.81
CA VAL A 77 -10.07 1.54 10.13
C VAL A 77 -11.52 1.18 9.88
N VAL A 78 -12.42 2.08 10.26
CA VAL A 78 -13.84 1.98 9.94
C VAL A 78 -14.09 2.80 8.68
N CYS A 79 -14.62 2.15 7.65
CA CYS A 79 -15.12 2.78 6.44
C CYS A 79 -16.65 2.73 6.45
N GLU A 80 -17.29 3.90 6.58
CA GLU A 80 -18.74 4.00 6.48
C GLU A 80 -19.20 3.78 5.03
N VAL A 81 -20.32 3.08 4.85
CA VAL A 81 -20.87 2.90 3.50
C VAL A 81 -21.28 4.24 2.91
N ASP A 82 -21.02 4.41 1.61
CA ASP A 82 -21.17 5.65 0.84
C ASP A 82 -20.27 6.81 1.32
N ALA A 83 -19.23 6.49 2.11
CA ALA A 83 -18.16 7.41 2.47
C ALA A 83 -16.79 6.86 2.04
N SER A 84 -15.82 7.77 2.00
CA SER A 84 -14.41 7.45 1.78
C SER A 84 -13.57 7.81 3.01
N VAL A 85 -12.52 7.02 3.26
CA VAL A 85 -11.53 7.28 4.31
C VAL A 85 -10.13 7.19 3.73
N ASP A 86 -9.31 8.19 4.04
CA ASP A 86 -7.88 8.18 3.70
C ASP A 86 -7.08 7.55 4.84
N VAL A 87 -6.20 6.62 4.49
CA VAL A 87 -5.37 5.87 5.42
C VAL A 87 -3.94 5.90 4.93
N GLU A 88 -3.01 6.30 5.80
CA GLU A 88 -1.58 6.13 5.54
C GLU A 88 -1.16 4.71 5.95
N ILE A 89 -0.58 3.97 5.01
CA ILE A 89 -0.06 2.61 5.24
C ILE A 89 1.40 2.52 4.82
N VAL A 90 2.15 1.59 5.42
CA VAL A 90 3.52 1.31 4.99
C VAL A 90 3.47 0.42 3.76
N ALA A 91 4.05 0.87 2.63
CA ALA A 91 4.22 0.07 1.42
C ALA A 91 5.57 -0.64 1.38
N VAL A 92 6.63 -0.08 1.97
CA VAL A 92 7.96 -0.71 2.11
C VAL A 92 8.46 -0.52 3.53
N ARG A 93 8.81 -1.62 4.20
CA ARG A 93 9.36 -1.60 5.56
C ARG A 93 10.85 -1.26 5.54
N ALA A 94 11.33 -0.54 6.55
CA ALA A 94 12.76 -0.27 6.72
C ALA A 94 13.58 -1.58 6.81
N GLU A 95 13.07 -2.58 7.52
CA GLU A 95 13.69 -3.92 7.66
C GLU A 95 13.89 -4.61 6.30
N ALA A 96 13.02 -4.39 5.31
CA ALA A 96 13.18 -5.00 3.99
C ALA A 96 14.46 -4.51 3.27
N LYS A 97 14.99 -3.35 3.68
CA LYS A 97 16.19 -2.73 3.10
C LYS A 97 17.49 -3.34 3.64
N THR A 98 17.43 -4.12 4.72
CA THR A 98 18.60 -4.80 5.29
C THR A 98 18.87 -6.16 4.66
N ASP A 99 17.88 -6.72 3.97
CA ASP A 99 17.94 -8.06 3.37
C ASP A 99 18.08 -8.01 1.84
N PRO A 100 18.64 -9.06 1.20
CA PRO A 100 18.55 -9.21 -0.23
C PRO A 100 17.08 -9.27 -0.69
N PRO A 101 16.73 -8.68 -1.83
CA PRO A 101 17.63 -8.11 -2.84
C PRO A 101 17.96 -6.62 -2.64
N LEU A 102 17.29 -5.92 -1.71
CA LEU A 102 17.39 -4.46 -1.62
C LEU A 102 18.75 -4.00 -1.12
N ASN A 103 19.32 -4.69 -0.12
CA ASN A 103 20.63 -4.32 0.41
C ASN A 103 21.76 -4.42 -0.62
N ALA A 104 21.58 -5.22 -1.69
CA ALA A 104 22.56 -5.42 -2.75
C ALA A 104 22.58 -4.26 -3.76
N LEU A 105 21.61 -3.35 -3.70
CA LEU A 105 21.55 -2.16 -4.55
C LEU A 105 22.44 -1.02 -4.03
N ILE A 106 22.79 -1.04 -2.74
CA ILE A 106 23.59 0.01 -2.09
C ILE A 106 24.95 0.16 -2.80
N GLY A 107 25.30 1.38 -3.19
CA GLY A 107 26.52 1.74 -3.92
C GLY A 107 26.50 1.36 -5.40
N THR A 108 25.35 0.97 -5.95
CA THR A 108 25.19 0.58 -7.37
C THR A 108 24.26 1.55 -8.11
N LEU A 109 24.23 1.43 -9.45
CA LEU A 109 23.26 2.14 -10.30
C LEU A 109 22.10 1.22 -10.74
N ASN A 110 21.98 0.04 -10.14
CA ASN A 110 20.94 -0.92 -10.50
C ASN A 110 19.60 -0.50 -9.91
N VAL A 111 18.53 -0.84 -10.62
CA VAL A 111 17.15 -0.56 -10.21
C VAL A 111 16.37 -1.86 -10.25
N ILE A 112 15.62 -2.15 -9.18
CA ILE A 112 14.64 -3.23 -9.17
C ILE A 112 13.26 -2.60 -9.36
N TRP A 113 12.56 -3.03 -10.40
CA TRP A 113 11.18 -2.68 -10.66
C TRP A 113 10.25 -3.77 -10.11
N ALA A 114 9.25 -3.36 -9.32
CA ALA A 114 8.22 -4.25 -8.82
C ALA A 114 6.84 -3.59 -8.85
N VAL A 115 5.81 -4.42 -8.89
CA VAL A 115 4.43 -4.03 -8.59
C VAL A 115 4.12 -4.55 -7.19
N ALA A 116 3.69 -3.64 -6.29
CA ALA A 116 3.11 -4.03 -5.02
C ALA A 116 1.61 -4.22 -5.17
N GLU A 117 1.14 -5.43 -4.89
CA GLU A 117 -0.26 -5.73 -4.61
C GLU A 117 -0.53 -5.48 -3.13
N ILE A 118 -1.45 -4.56 -2.85
CA ILE A 118 -1.89 -4.21 -1.49
C ILE A 118 -3.31 -4.72 -1.31
N ARG A 119 -3.47 -5.77 -0.52
CA ARG A 119 -4.76 -6.41 -0.27
C ARG A 119 -5.24 -6.08 1.14
N PHE A 120 -6.37 -5.42 1.24
CA PHE A 120 -7.08 -5.09 2.48
C PHE A 120 -8.08 -6.18 2.82
N ILE A 121 -8.10 -6.59 4.08
CA ILE A 121 -8.97 -7.65 4.58
C ILE A 121 -9.71 -7.13 5.81
N GLY A 122 -11.03 -7.30 5.80
CA GLY A 122 -11.91 -6.81 6.85
C GLY A 122 -13.21 -7.59 6.96
N HIS A 123 -14.16 -7.01 7.69
CA HIS A 123 -15.51 -7.53 7.84
C HIS A 123 -16.54 -6.39 7.95
N ASP A 124 -17.78 -6.64 7.55
CA ASP A 124 -18.89 -5.75 7.87
C ASP A 124 -19.39 -5.96 9.32
N LEU A 125 -20.28 -5.10 9.80
CA LEU A 125 -20.87 -5.24 11.14
C LEU A 125 -21.75 -6.49 11.34
N ALA A 126 -22.10 -7.20 10.26
CA ALA A 126 -22.79 -8.49 10.30
C ALA A 126 -21.81 -9.68 10.34
N GLY A 127 -20.49 -9.42 10.30
CA GLY A 127 -19.44 -10.44 10.32
C GLY A 127 -19.11 -11.05 8.95
N ASN A 128 -19.64 -10.51 7.86
CA ASN A 128 -19.29 -10.97 6.52
C ASN A 128 -17.92 -10.43 6.13
N GLY A 129 -17.04 -11.30 5.64
CA GLY A 129 -15.73 -10.91 5.16
C GLY A 129 -15.80 -10.00 3.93
N VAL A 130 -14.95 -8.98 3.93
CA VAL A 130 -14.78 -8.06 2.80
C VAL A 130 -13.31 -7.90 2.48
N GLU A 131 -13.04 -7.64 1.20
CA GLU A 131 -11.70 -7.55 0.66
C GLU A 131 -11.65 -6.50 -0.45
N ALA A 132 -10.54 -5.78 -0.52
CA ALA A 132 -10.22 -4.88 -1.62
C ALA A 132 -8.73 -4.97 -1.94
N THR A 133 -8.38 -4.85 -3.21
CA THR A 133 -6.98 -4.92 -3.66
C THR A 133 -6.64 -3.69 -4.49
N GLY A 134 -5.52 -3.05 -4.16
CA GLY A 134 -4.90 -1.98 -4.93
C GLY A 134 -3.52 -2.39 -5.42
N TYR A 135 -3.02 -1.66 -6.41
CA TYR A 135 -1.70 -1.88 -7.00
C TYR A 135 -0.94 -0.57 -7.07
N ILE A 136 0.37 -0.62 -6.81
CA ILE A 136 1.27 0.53 -7.04
C ILE A 136 2.60 0.04 -7.62
N THR A 137 3.14 0.81 -8.55
CA THR A 137 4.47 0.55 -9.10
C THR A 137 5.56 1.07 -8.16
N LEU A 138 6.60 0.28 -7.95
CA LEU A 138 7.74 0.59 -7.09
C LEU A 138 9.05 0.48 -7.87
N TYR A 139 9.93 1.46 -7.63
CA TYR A 139 11.31 1.41 -8.07
C TYR A 139 12.23 1.46 -6.87
N PHE A 140 13.00 0.39 -6.67
CA PHE A 140 14.03 0.32 -5.64
C PHE A 140 15.39 0.63 -6.26
N ALA A 141 16.11 1.58 -5.69
CA ALA A 141 17.49 1.90 -6.08
C ALA A 141 18.21 2.58 -4.91
N ASP A 142 19.53 2.74 -5.02
CA ASP A 142 20.31 3.65 -4.19
C ASP A 142 20.20 5.05 -4.79
N TRP A 143 19.13 5.75 -4.43
CA TRP A 143 18.86 7.08 -5.00
C TRP A 143 19.83 8.10 -4.41
N ALA A 144 20.01 9.23 -5.10
CA ALA A 144 20.85 10.29 -4.57
C ALA A 144 20.24 10.86 -3.28
N ASP A 145 21.01 10.81 -2.20
CA ASP A 145 20.67 11.45 -0.93
C ASP A 145 20.47 12.97 -1.08
N PRO A 146 19.45 13.57 -0.45
CA PRO A 146 19.22 15.01 -0.45
C PRO A 146 20.20 15.81 0.43
#